data_AF-H5XNA5-F1
#
_entry.id   AF-H5XNA5-F1
#
_cell.length_a   1.000
_cell.length_b   1.000
_cell.length_c   1.000
_cell.angle_alpha   90.00
_cell.angle_beta   90.00
_cell.angle_gamma   90.00
#
_symmetry.space_group_name_H-M   'P 1'
#
loop_
_entity.id
_entity.type
_entity.pdbx_description
1 polymer ?
#
loop_
_entity_poly.entity_id
_entity_poly.type
_entity_poly.pdbx_seq_one_letter_code
_entity_poly.pdbx_strand_id
1 'polypeptide(L)'
;MEYQLTAELASPPEAPDLDPLQQVGVVSLLDDRLNNLASIEGPDGVEIVPVEHSIEAHLGGAVVSWLLDAPALVFAEDATRAVLEQLIDEIDLLAGWEVKHCAVTATDDQLASALAASLEPGEFGDGLSADFDDTGPTRAFVLESEEVDDIEATMSETELTDRRASLLRASGYLRAFDLGAFGDFGDFGDFDEERARYVAGALMHGIEMLTDELFGDVQMLDDEDATAEEVEALWVVDELPQQYADRYSALFAKQFLVTTSVLGHRLTREGWSGPLSVAEALALRVAESRAEVELDLAEVLDPDEIDGVYTAFNEHALAGLDLDLLYSVPEAELTTDLAFANWFKPRAESGETTPHPYLADEDEE
;
A
#
# COMPACT_ATOMS: atom_id res chain seq x y z
N MET A 1 -23.23 10.96 -3.62
CA MET A 1 -22.16 11.88 -3.23
C MET A 1 -21.42 11.22 -2.10
N GLU A 2 -20.10 11.15 -2.18
CA GLU A 2 -19.29 10.50 -1.14
C GLU A 2 -19.03 11.43 0.05
N TYR A 3 -19.18 10.88 1.25
CA TYR A 3 -18.96 11.56 2.51
C TYR A 3 -18.08 10.71 3.40
N GLN A 4 -17.13 11.35 4.07
CA GLN A 4 -16.34 10.72 5.11
C GLN A 4 -16.97 11.03 6.47
N LEU A 5 -17.29 9.98 7.21
CA LEU A 5 -17.85 10.03 8.54
C LEU A 5 -16.80 9.54 9.54
N THR A 6 -16.61 10.29 10.62
CA THR A 6 -15.80 9.86 11.76
C THR A 6 -16.67 9.83 13.01
N ALA A 7 -16.77 8.67 13.64
CA ALA A 7 -17.54 8.46 14.86
C ALA A 7 -16.67 7.94 16.01
N GLU A 8 -16.84 8.53 17.19
CA GLU A 8 -16.20 8.08 18.44
C GLU A 8 -17.18 7.24 19.26
N LEU A 9 -16.83 5.98 19.47
CA LEU A 9 -17.52 5.02 20.33
C LEU A 9 -16.80 4.93 21.65
N ALA A 10 -17.46 5.26 22.76
CA ALA A 10 -16.83 5.29 24.07
C ALA A 10 -17.36 4.18 24.98
N SER A 11 -16.44 3.54 25.71
CA SER A 11 -16.79 2.60 26.78
C SER A 11 -17.43 3.34 27.97
N PRO A 12 -18.26 2.66 28.78
CA PRO A 12 -18.85 3.25 29.97
C PRO A 12 -17.79 3.88 30.89
N PRO A 13 -18.04 5.04 31.52
CA PRO A 13 -17.05 5.74 32.35
C PRO A 13 -16.66 4.99 33.63
N GLU A 14 -17.43 3.96 34.01
CA GLU A 14 -17.15 3.08 35.15
C GLU A 14 -16.38 1.82 34.76
N ALA A 15 -16.15 1.59 33.46
CA ALA A 15 -15.38 0.46 32.95
C ALA A 15 -13.86 0.72 33.04
N PRO A 16 -13.03 -0.30 33.27
CA PRO A 16 -11.58 -0.17 33.17
C PRO A 16 -11.16 0.10 31.71
N ASP A 17 -10.01 0.76 31.55
CA ASP A 17 -9.39 0.97 30.24
C ASP A 17 -9.20 -0.36 29.49
N LEU A 18 -9.38 -0.31 28.17
CA LEU A 18 -9.24 -1.47 27.30
C LEU A 18 -7.78 -1.92 27.23
N ASP A 19 -7.52 -3.17 27.60
CA ASP A 19 -6.23 -3.80 27.41
C ASP A 19 -5.94 -4.11 25.92
N PRO A 20 -4.69 -4.41 25.52
CA PRO A 20 -4.36 -4.64 24.11
C PRO A 20 -5.16 -5.76 23.43
N LEU A 21 -5.57 -6.80 24.17
CA LEU A 21 -6.37 -7.89 23.61
C LEU A 21 -7.84 -7.46 23.44
N GLN A 22 -8.35 -6.68 24.39
CA GLN A 22 -9.68 -6.08 24.30
C GLN A 22 -9.79 -5.08 23.14
N GLN A 23 -8.75 -4.29 22.89
CA GLN A 23 -8.70 -3.38 21.74
C GLN A 23 -8.83 -4.14 20.41
N VAL A 24 -8.07 -5.23 20.24
CA VAL A 24 -8.20 -6.11 19.06
C VAL A 24 -9.60 -6.73 18.97
N GLY A 25 -10.16 -7.16 20.10
CA GLY A 25 -11.51 -7.72 20.16
C GLY A 25 -12.60 -6.74 19.74
N VAL A 26 -12.51 -5.48 20.17
CA VAL A 26 -13.46 -4.41 19.80
C VAL A 26 -13.38 -4.12 18.30
N VAL A 27 -12.17 -3.97 17.75
CA VAL A 27 -11.97 -3.78 16.30
C VAL A 27 -12.60 -4.92 15.52
N SER A 28 -12.27 -6.17 15.87
CA SER A 28 -12.80 -7.35 15.16
C SER A 28 -14.32 -7.48 15.23
N LEU A 29 -14.94 -7.16 16.37
CA LEU A 29 -16.40 -7.24 16.52
C LEU A 29 -17.13 -6.18 15.70
N LEU A 30 -16.60 -4.96 15.65
CA LEU A 30 -17.20 -3.88 14.87
C LEU A 30 -16.96 -4.10 13.38
N ASP A 31 -15.75 -4.49 13.00
CA ASP A 31 -15.35 -4.74 11.61
C ASP A 31 -16.20 -5.86 10.96
N ASP A 32 -16.38 -7.00 11.64
CA ASP A 32 -17.24 -8.09 11.17
C ASP A 32 -18.69 -7.61 10.94
N ARG A 33 -19.22 -6.75 11.80
CA ARG A 33 -20.58 -6.24 11.64
C ARG A 33 -20.70 -5.21 10.53
N LEU A 34 -19.75 -4.31 10.39
CA LEU A 34 -19.75 -3.30 9.33
C LEU A 34 -19.57 -3.95 7.94
N ASN A 35 -18.69 -4.94 7.81
CA ASN A 35 -18.51 -5.72 6.58
C ASN A 35 -19.79 -6.45 6.13
N ASN A 36 -20.65 -6.83 7.07
CA ASN A 36 -21.92 -7.50 6.76
C ASN A 36 -23.06 -6.53 6.38
N LEU A 37 -22.84 -5.22 6.41
CA LEU A 37 -23.83 -4.22 6.01
C LEU A 37 -23.79 -4.00 4.50
N ALA A 38 -24.73 -4.60 3.78
CA ALA A 38 -24.87 -4.39 2.34
C ALA A 38 -25.43 -2.99 1.96
N SER A 39 -26.21 -2.39 2.87
CA SER A 39 -26.88 -1.10 2.64
C SER A 39 -27.41 -0.54 3.97
N ILE A 40 -27.44 0.79 4.09
CA ILE A 40 -27.94 1.51 5.26
C ILE A 40 -29.24 2.22 4.88
N GLU A 41 -30.35 1.86 5.53
CA GLU A 41 -31.62 2.55 5.38
C GLU A 41 -31.74 3.67 6.42
N GLY A 42 -31.73 4.92 5.95
CA GLY A 42 -31.96 6.09 6.80
C GLY A 42 -33.41 6.20 7.30
N PRO A 43 -33.67 7.03 8.32
CA PRO A 43 -35.00 7.17 8.94
C PRO A 43 -36.12 7.62 7.98
N ASP A 44 -35.76 8.21 6.84
CA ASP A 44 -36.67 8.65 5.78
C ASP A 44 -36.83 7.63 4.62
N GLY A 45 -36.27 6.41 4.76
CA GLY A 45 -36.27 5.38 3.71
C GLY A 45 -35.28 5.68 2.57
N VAL A 46 -34.28 6.52 2.84
CA VAL A 46 -33.19 6.84 1.92
C VAL A 46 -32.10 5.80 2.06
N GLU A 47 -31.68 5.23 0.94
CA GLU A 47 -30.62 4.24 0.88
C GLU A 47 -29.25 4.91 0.83
N ILE A 48 -28.33 4.46 1.68
CA ILE A 48 -26.93 4.89 1.75
C ILE A 48 -26.05 3.67 1.56
N VAL A 49 -25.07 3.78 0.66
CA VAL A 49 -24.20 2.68 0.29
C VAL A 49 -22.87 2.84 1.00
N PRO A 50 -22.48 1.92 1.90
CA PRO A 50 -21.15 1.93 2.48
C PRO A 50 -20.10 1.57 1.42
N VAL A 51 -19.00 2.31 1.38
CA VAL A 51 -17.89 2.10 0.44
C VAL A 51 -16.73 1.40 1.13
N GLU A 52 -16.20 2.00 2.20
CA GLU A 52 -15.04 1.50 2.94
C GLU A 52 -15.08 1.98 4.39
N HIS A 53 -14.63 1.17 5.35
CA HIS A 53 -14.48 1.59 6.74
C HIS A 53 -13.13 1.19 7.33
N SER A 54 -12.69 1.94 8.33
CA SER A 54 -11.53 1.62 9.17
C SER A 54 -11.84 1.90 10.64
N ILE A 55 -11.22 1.12 11.53
CA ILE A 55 -11.52 1.17 12.97
C ILE A 55 -10.22 1.19 13.78
N GLU A 56 -10.09 2.18 14.64
CA GLU A 56 -8.96 2.32 15.56
C GLU A 56 -9.43 2.28 17.01
N ALA A 57 -8.99 1.26 17.76
CA ALA A 57 -9.28 1.18 19.19
C ALA A 57 -8.24 1.94 20.03
N HIS A 58 -8.69 2.52 21.13
CA HIS A 58 -7.85 3.19 22.13
C HIS A 58 -8.31 2.82 23.54
N LEU A 59 -7.63 3.33 24.57
CA LEU A 59 -7.87 2.93 25.97
C LEU A 59 -9.32 3.12 26.45
N GLY A 60 -10.08 4.06 25.87
CA GLY A 60 -11.43 4.42 26.32
C GLY A 60 -12.54 4.13 25.30
N GLY A 61 -12.25 3.41 24.22
CA GLY A 61 -13.21 3.27 23.13
C GLY A 61 -12.59 2.87 21.78
N ALA A 62 -13.30 3.21 20.71
CA ALA A 62 -12.85 3.06 19.34
C ALA A 62 -13.34 4.22 18.47
N VAL A 63 -12.54 4.59 17.48
CA VAL A 63 -12.91 5.54 16.43
C VAL A 63 -13.20 4.76 15.16
N VAL A 64 -14.36 5.00 14.57
CA VAL A 64 -14.78 4.44 13.28
C VAL A 64 -14.69 5.54 12.23
N SER A 65 -13.94 5.30 11.17
CA SER A 65 -13.93 6.13 9.96
C SER A 65 -14.64 5.38 8.84
N TRP A 66 -15.60 6.02 8.18
CA TRP A 66 -16.47 5.37 7.21
C TRP A 66 -16.67 6.27 5.98
N LEU A 67 -16.36 5.75 4.80
CA LEU A 67 -16.69 6.34 3.51
C LEU A 67 -18.04 5.83 3.02
N LEU A 68 -18.94 6.76 2.70
CA LEU A 68 -20.34 6.48 2.38
C LEU A 68 -20.78 7.21 1.11
N ASP A 69 -21.52 6.55 0.24
CA ASP A 69 -22.27 7.22 -0.84
C ASP A 69 -23.69 7.54 -0.38
N ALA A 70 -23.99 8.83 -0.25
CA ALA A 70 -25.30 9.33 0.17
C ALA A 70 -25.77 10.49 -0.72
N PRO A 71 -27.08 10.78 -0.75
CA PRO A 71 -27.61 11.91 -1.50
C PRO A 71 -27.37 13.27 -0.81
N ALA A 72 -27.17 13.30 0.51
CA ALA A 72 -26.83 14.51 1.25
C ALA A 72 -26.13 14.21 2.57
N LEU A 73 -25.29 15.15 3.03
CA LEU A 73 -24.53 15.05 4.28
C LEU A 73 -25.40 14.75 5.51
N VAL A 74 -26.55 15.43 5.63
CA VAL A 74 -27.47 15.24 6.77
C VAL A 74 -28.01 13.80 6.82
N PHE A 75 -28.27 13.20 5.66
CA PHE A 75 -28.72 11.81 5.59
C PHE A 75 -27.59 10.83 5.96
N ALA A 76 -26.36 11.10 5.50
CA ALA A 76 -25.19 10.31 5.87
C ALA A 76 -24.96 10.32 7.40
N GLU A 77 -25.05 11.49 8.05
CA GLU A 77 -24.85 11.61 9.50
C GLU A 77 -25.94 10.89 10.30
N ASP A 78 -27.21 11.18 10.02
CA ASP A 78 -28.33 10.68 10.82
C ASP A 78 -28.52 9.17 10.67
N ALA A 79 -28.39 8.64 9.45
CA ALA A 79 -28.55 7.21 9.21
C ALA A 79 -27.38 6.40 9.81
N THR A 80 -26.16 6.88 9.65
CA THR A 80 -24.98 6.17 10.16
C THR A 80 -24.91 6.21 11.68
N ARG A 81 -25.30 7.32 12.31
CA ARG A 81 -25.45 7.38 13.77
C ARG A 81 -26.44 6.32 14.26
N ALA A 82 -27.61 6.23 13.62
CA ALA A 82 -28.62 5.24 13.99
C ALA A 82 -28.12 3.79 13.82
N VAL A 83 -27.38 3.51 12.74
CA VAL A 83 -26.77 2.19 12.52
C VAL A 83 -25.73 1.86 13.58
N LEU A 84 -24.82 2.80 13.91
CA LEU A 84 -23.80 2.57 14.93
C LEU A 84 -24.42 2.35 16.32
N GLU A 85 -25.46 3.11 16.67
CA GLU A 85 -26.22 2.90 17.90
C GLU A 85 -26.88 1.51 17.94
N GLN A 86 -27.53 1.11 16.85
CA GLN A 86 -28.14 -0.22 16.74
C GLN A 86 -27.10 -1.34 16.83
N LEU A 87 -25.96 -1.18 16.14
CA LEU A 87 -24.89 -2.16 16.09
C LEU A 87 -24.32 -2.41 17.50
N ILE A 88 -24.08 -1.34 18.27
CA ILE A 88 -23.61 -1.43 19.66
C ILE A 88 -24.66 -2.11 20.56
N ASP A 89 -25.95 -1.79 20.39
CA ASP A 89 -27.03 -2.40 21.16
C ASP A 89 -27.21 -3.91 20.85
N GLU A 90 -26.89 -4.35 19.63
CA GLU A 90 -26.98 -5.75 19.22
C GLU A 90 -25.78 -6.60 19.66
N ILE A 91 -24.63 -5.98 19.92
CA ILE A 91 -23.44 -6.68 20.42
C ILE A 91 -23.46 -6.72 21.95
N ASP A 92 -23.82 -7.88 22.51
CA ASP A 92 -23.83 -8.12 23.97
C ASP A 92 -22.52 -7.72 24.67
N LEU A 93 -21.38 -7.83 23.98
CA LEU A 93 -20.05 -7.50 24.52
C LEU A 93 -19.77 -5.99 24.60
N LEU A 94 -20.53 -5.16 23.87
CA LEU A 94 -20.43 -3.70 23.86
C LEU A 94 -21.56 -3.04 24.66
N ALA A 95 -22.30 -3.81 25.47
CA ALA A 95 -23.40 -3.29 26.27
C ALA A 95 -22.98 -2.07 27.12
N GLY A 96 -23.68 -0.95 26.93
CA GLY A 96 -23.44 0.31 27.64
C GLY A 96 -22.41 1.24 27.00
N TRP A 97 -21.88 0.89 25.83
CA TRP A 97 -21.11 1.83 25.00
C TRP A 97 -22.02 2.86 24.34
N GLU A 98 -21.49 4.06 24.07
CA GLU A 98 -22.25 5.16 23.49
C GLU A 98 -21.49 5.80 22.32
N VAL A 99 -22.21 6.25 21.30
CA VAL A 99 -21.69 7.10 20.22
C VAL A 99 -21.60 8.54 20.75
N LYS A 100 -20.40 9.06 21.03
CA LYS A 100 -20.21 10.39 21.62
C LYS A 100 -20.09 11.51 20.59
N HIS A 101 -19.35 11.24 19.52
CA HIS A 101 -19.10 12.20 18.45
C HIS A 101 -19.35 11.51 17.13
N CYS A 102 -20.04 12.19 16.21
CA CYS A 102 -20.22 11.74 14.84
C CYS A 102 -20.17 13.00 13.99
N ALA A 103 -19.11 13.15 13.21
CA ALA A 103 -18.87 14.27 12.33
C ALA A 103 -18.78 13.77 10.89
N VAL A 104 -19.37 14.52 9.96
CA VAL A 104 -19.36 14.19 8.54
C VAL A 104 -18.76 15.35 7.77
N THR A 105 -17.77 15.02 6.93
CA THR A 105 -17.12 15.95 6.02
C THR A 105 -17.35 15.51 4.59
N ALA A 106 -17.60 16.46 3.69
CA ALA A 106 -17.53 16.19 2.25
C ALA A 106 -16.07 15.98 1.85
N THR A 107 -15.81 15.08 0.92
CA THR A 107 -14.46 14.86 0.38
C THR A 107 -13.96 16.09 -0.39
N ASP A 108 -12.64 16.26 -0.50
CA ASP A 108 -12.00 17.45 -1.09
C ASP A 108 -12.43 17.71 -2.55
N ASP A 109 -12.69 16.65 -3.32
CA ASP A 109 -13.21 16.72 -4.70
C ASP A 109 -14.59 17.36 -4.79
N GLN A 110 -15.40 17.23 -3.73
CA GLN A 110 -16.73 17.80 -3.67
C GLN A 110 -16.74 19.22 -3.10
N LEU A 111 -15.80 19.57 -2.22
CA LEU A 111 -15.57 20.96 -1.84
C LEU A 111 -15.17 21.77 -3.08
N ALA A 112 -14.29 21.21 -3.93
CA ALA A 112 -13.91 21.78 -5.22
C ALA A 112 -15.12 21.90 -6.18
N SER A 113 -15.94 20.85 -6.31
CA SER A 113 -17.16 20.87 -7.14
C SER A 113 -18.23 21.85 -6.64
N ALA A 114 -18.42 21.98 -5.33
CA ALA A 114 -19.38 22.91 -4.73
C ALA A 114 -18.94 24.37 -4.86
N LEU A 115 -17.64 24.64 -4.75
CA LEU A 115 -17.04 25.94 -5.06
C LEU A 115 -17.18 26.27 -6.56
N ALA A 116 -16.99 25.28 -7.45
CA ALA A 116 -17.20 25.45 -8.88
C ALA A 116 -18.68 25.70 -9.25
N ALA A 117 -19.62 25.02 -8.59
CA ALA A 117 -21.07 25.19 -8.84
C ALA A 117 -21.62 26.52 -8.29
N SER A 118 -21.00 27.09 -7.25
CA SER A 118 -21.32 28.44 -6.77
C SER A 118 -20.73 29.55 -7.65
N LEU A 119 -19.98 29.18 -8.69
CA LEU A 119 -19.40 30.06 -9.72
C LEU A 119 -20.03 29.85 -11.11
N GLU A 120 -21.27 29.35 -11.22
CA GLU A 120 -21.93 29.31 -12.53
C GLU A 120 -22.26 30.73 -13.07
N PRO A 121 -21.93 31.01 -14.35
CA PRO A 121 -22.01 32.34 -14.93
C PRO A 121 -23.41 32.60 -15.52
N GLY A 122 -24.23 33.42 -14.86
CA GLY A 122 -25.57 33.64 -15.39
C GLY A 122 -26.53 34.53 -14.63
N GLU A 123 -26.12 35.71 -14.16
CA GLU A 123 -27.08 36.79 -13.90
C GLU A 123 -26.50 38.14 -14.35
N PHE A 124 -26.51 38.38 -15.66
CA PHE A 124 -26.45 39.74 -16.18
C PHE A 124 -27.78 40.43 -15.86
N GLY A 125 -27.87 40.97 -14.64
CA GLY A 125 -28.82 42.02 -14.30
C GLY A 125 -28.49 43.26 -15.11
N ASP A 126 -29.35 43.55 -16.08
CA ASP A 126 -29.33 44.75 -16.92
C ASP A 126 -29.25 46.03 -16.07
N GLY A 127 -28.22 46.82 -16.33
CA GLY A 127 -28.18 48.23 -15.98
C GLY A 127 -27.26 48.59 -14.82
N LEU A 128 -25.97 48.80 -15.10
CA LEU A 128 -25.24 49.96 -14.57
C LEU A 128 -24.21 50.45 -15.60
N SER A 129 -24.50 51.61 -16.15
CA SER A 129 -23.64 52.42 -17.00
C SER A 129 -22.52 53.11 -16.19
N ALA A 130 -21.36 53.18 -16.84
CA ALA A 130 -20.38 54.29 -16.87
C ALA A 130 -19.85 54.90 -15.56
N ASP A 131 -18.51 55.01 -15.56
CA ASP A 131 -17.65 55.91 -14.78
C ASP A 131 -17.56 55.65 -13.27
N PHE A 132 -16.34 55.40 -12.76
CA PHE A 132 -15.66 56.34 -11.86
C PHE A 132 -14.20 55.92 -11.60
N ASP A 133 -13.36 56.95 -11.66
CA ASP A 133 -11.91 57.01 -11.47
C ASP A 133 -11.53 56.95 -9.98
N ASP A 134 -10.30 56.49 -9.73
CA ASP A 134 -9.36 56.77 -8.64
C ASP A 134 -9.88 57.24 -7.25
N THR A 135 -9.59 56.46 -6.19
CA THR A 135 -8.86 56.85 -4.94
C THR A 135 -8.94 55.74 -3.86
N GLY A 136 -7.79 55.24 -3.38
CA GLY A 136 -7.65 54.11 -2.43
C GLY A 136 -8.15 54.34 -0.97
N PRO A 137 -7.81 53.47 0.03
CA PRO A 137 -6.81 52.40 0.03
C PRO A 137 -7.41 51.02 0.42
N THR A 138 -7.32 50.04 -0.47
CA THR A 138 -7.48 48.63 -0.10
C THR A 138 -6.16 48.12 0.46
N ARG A 139 -6.22 47.65 1.71
CA ARG A 139 -5.16 46.85 2.33
C ARG A 139 -4.93 45.62 1.45
N ALA A 140 -3.77 45.58 0.82
CA ALA A 140 -3.15 44.37 0.31
C ALA A 140 -3.07 43.32 1.43
N PHE A 141 -3.92 42.31 1.36
CA PHE A 141 -3.47 40.94 1.56
C PHE A 141 -3.33 40.36 0.15
N VAL A 142 -2.16 40.62 -0.43
CA VAL A 142 -1.63 39.81 -1.52
C VAL A 142 -1.30 38.48 -0.85
N LEU A 143 -2.17 37.48 -1.00
CA LEU A 143 -1.65 36.12 -1.09
C LEU A 143 -1.07 36.08 -2.49
N GLU A 144 0.26 36.12 -2.54
CA GLU A 144 1.04 35.90 -3.74
C GLU A 144 0.50 34.61 -4.38
N SER A 145 -0.11 34.80 -5.55
CA SER A 145 -0.19 33.80 -6.58
C SER A 145 1.24 33.52 -7.04
N GLU A 146 1.95 32.67 -6.30
CA GLU A 146 3.14 32.00 -6.81
C GLU A 146 2.66 30.74 -7.55
N GLU A 147 2.87 30.82 -8.86
CA GLU A 147 3.21 29.73 -9.77
C GLU A 147 2.33 28.46 -9.76
N VAL A 148 1.59 28.34 -10.87
CA VAL A 148 1.18 27.06 -11.41
C VAL A 148 2.43 26.41 -12.01
N ASP A 149 3.28 25.82 -11.16
CA ASP A 149 4.38 24.93 -11.52
C ASP A 149 4.25 23.67 -10.63
N ASP A 150 4.62 22.51 -11.17
CA ASP A 150 4.54 21.15 -10.61
C ASP A 150 4.31 21.08 -9.09
N ILE A 151 3.11 20.63 -8.66
CA ILE A 151 2.91 20.20 -7.26
C ILE A 151 3.49 18.79 -7.15
N GLU A 152 4.81 18.69 -7.20
CA GLU A 152 5.53 17.71 -6.42
C GLU A 152 5.25 18.09 -4.98
N ALA A 153 4.34 17.38 -4.31
CA ALA A 153 4.05 17.62 -2.91
C ALA A 153 5.32 17.33 -2.12
N THR A 154 6.15 18.35 -1.92
CA THR A 154 7.42 18.23 -1.20
C THR A 154 7.09 17.67 0.17
N MET A 155 7.52 16.43 0.43
CA MET A 155 7.32 15.78 1.72
C MET A 155 7.86 16.70 2.81
N SER A 156 7.15 16.80 3.94
CA SER A 156 7.65 17.62 5.03
C SER A 156 8.99 17.08 5.52
N GLU A 157 9.89 17.96 5.97
CA GLU A 157 11.21 17.53 6.47
C GLU A 157 11.10 16.56 7.67
N THR A 158 9.98 16.61 8.40
CA THR A 158 9.65 15.63 9.45
C THR A 158 9.39 14.24 8.86
N GLU A 159 8.57 14.14 7.82
CA GLU A 159 8.25 12.86 7.16
C GLU A 159 9.49 12.26 6.50
N LEU A 160 10.33 13.07 5.84
CA LEU A 160 11.61 12.61 5.29
C LEU A 160 12.52 12.07 6.40
N THR A 161 12.58 12.77 7.54
CA THR A 161 13.37 12.32 8.69
C THR A 161 12.87 10.99 9.24
N ASP A 162 11.54 10.82 9.38
CA ASP A 162 10.92 9.61 9.90
C ASP A 162 11.08 8.42 8.93
N ARG A 163 10.92 8.66 7.63
CA ARG A 163 11.16 7.66 6.57
C ARG A 163 12.62 7.19 6.57
N ARG A 164 13.57 8.12 6.54
CA ARG A 164 15.02 7.81 6.65
C ARG A 164 15.32 7.03 7.93
N ALA A 165 14.75 7.43 9.07
CA ALA A 165 14.93 6.70 10.32
C ALA A 165 14.34 5.28 10.27
N SER A 166 13.23 5.08 9.53
CA SER A 166 12.64 3.76 9.32
C SER A 166 13.55 2.85 8.50
N LEU A 167 14.08 3.35 7.37
CA LEU A 167 15.03 2.61 6.54
C LEU A 167 16.27 2.20 7.34
N LEU A 168 16.84 3.10 8.15
CA LEU A 168 17.98 2.76 9.00
C LEU A 168 17.65 1.67 10.03
N ARG A 169 16.44 1.65 10.59
CA ARG A 169 16.00 0.55 11.48
C ARG A 169 15.87 -0.76 10.71
N ALA A 170 15.23 -0.72 9.54
CA ALA A 170 15.01 -1.89 8.69
C ALA A 170 16.32 -2.50 8.18
N SER A 171 17.35 -1.68 7.98
CA SER A 171 18.68 -2.12 7.55
C SER A 171 19.28 -3.19 8.47
N GLY A 172 18.96 -3.15 9.77
CA GLY A 172 19.45 -4.11 10.74
C GLY A 172 18.86 -5.53 10.58
N TYR A 173 17.81 -5.70 9.78
CA TYR A 173 17.25 -7.01 9.46
C TYR A 173 18.00 -7.71 8.34
N LEU A 174 18.63 -6.98 7.42
CA LEU A 174 19.43 -7.59 6.36
C LEU A 174 20.73 -8.15 6.93
N ARG A 175 20.86 -9.47 6.90
CA ARG A 175 22.03 -10.19 7.44
C ARG A 175 22.67 -11.15 6.45
N ALA A 176 22.01 -11.41 5.34
CA ALA A 176 22.53 -12.30 4.29
C ALA A 176 23.72 -11.70 3.54
N PHE A 177 23.79 -10.36 3.51
CA PHE A 177 24.83 -9.59 2.83
C PHE A 177 25.49 -8.61 3.79
N ASP A 178 26.79 -8.40 3.59
CA ASP A 178 27.49 -7.25 4.17
C ASP A 178 27.19 -6.00 3.32
N LEU A 179 27.35 -4.80 3.90
CA LEU A 179 27.07 -3.53 3.21
C LEU A 179 27.93 -3.32 1.95
N GLY A 180 29.09 -3.98 1.84
CA GLY A 180 29.91 -3.93 0.63
C GLY A 180 29.29 -4.64 -0.58
N ALA A 181 28.21 -5.42 -0.39
CA ALA A 181 27.47 -6.00 -1.52
C ALA A 181 26.80 -4.93 -2.39
N PHE A 182 26.56 -3.73 -1.86
CA PHE A 182 25.98 -2.60 -2.60
C PHE A 182 27.04 -1.79 -3.38
N GLY A 183 28.27 -2.30 -3.48
CA GLY A 183 29.40 -1.66 -4.16
C GLY A 183 30.49 -1.17 -3.22
N ASP A 184 31.66 -0.88 -3.79
CA ASP A 184 32.80 -0.35 -3.04
C ASP A 184 32.59 1.16 -2.72
N PHE A 185 32.88 1.54 -1.48
CA PHE A 185 32.85 2.93 -1.03
C PHE A 185 33.89 3.76 -1.79
N GLY A 186 33.45 4.41 -2.87
CA GLY A 186 34.28 5.23 -3.76
C GLY A 186 33.97 5.07 -5.25
N ASP A 187 33.26 4.01 -5.66
CA ASP A 187 32.85 3.81 -7.06
C ASP A 187 31.72 4.76 -7.49
N PHE A 188 30.86 5.14 -6.55
CA PHE A 188 29.76 6.11 -6.73
C PHE A 188 30.02 7.45 -6.02
N GLY A 189 31.26 7.95 -6.04
CA GLY A 189 31.61 9.25 -5.44
C GLY A 189 31.49 9.26 -3.91
N ASP A 190 30.54 10.03 -3.35
CA ASP A 190 30.31 10.20 -1.92
C ASP A 190 29.45 9.07 -1.30
N PHE A 191 29.30 7.93 -1.98
CA PHE A 191 28.62 6.76 -1.45
C PHE A 191 29.35 6.18 -0.22
N ASP A 192 28.68 6.21 0.92
CA ASP A 192 29.23 5.84 2.22
C ASP A 192 28.42 4.74 2.92
N GLU A 193 28.84 4.38 4.13
CA GLU A 193 28.21 3.33 4.91
C GLU A 193 26.76 3.69 5.33
N GLU A 194 26.42 4.97 5.42
CA GLU A 194 25.06 5.38 5.76
C GLU A 194 24.12 5.17 4.56
N ARG A 195 24.54 5.57 3.36
CA ARG A 195 23.81 5.29 2.11
C ARG A 195 23.61 3.80 1.86
N ALA A 196 24.65 2.98 2.08
CA ALA A 196 24.50 1.52 1.98
C ALA A 196 23.47 0.96 2.99
N ARG A 197 23.34 1.56 4.19
CA ARG A 197 22.30 1.17 5.15
C ARG A 197 20.90 1.60 4.69
N TYR A 198 20.75 2.76 4.03
CA TYR A 198 19.47 3.12 3.42
C TYR A 198 19.03 2.09 2.39
N VAL A 199 19.94 1.69 1.49
CA VAL A 199 19.65 0.67 0.47
C VAL A 199 19.28 -0.68 1.12
N ALA A 200 20.06 -1.12 2.10
CA ALA A 200 19.74 -2.34 2.85
C ALA A 200 18.35 -2.29 3.52
N GLY A 201 18.00 -1.14 4.09
CA GLY A 201 16.69 -0.90 4.71
C GLY A 201 15.55 -0.88 3.70
N ALA A 202 15.76 -0.20 2.56
CA ALA A 202 14.80 -0.12 1.48
C ALA A 202 14.53 -1.50 0.88
N LEU A 203 15.57 -2.33 0.68
CA LEU A 203 15.39 -3.72 0.22
C LEU A 203 14.51 -4.53 1.17
N MET A 204 14.73 -4.41 2.48
CA MET A 204 13.90 -5.11 3.47
C MET A 204 12.45 -4.59 3.49
N HIS A 205 12.25 -3.29 3.27
CA HIS A 205 10.90 -2.73 3.14
C HIS A 205 10.25 -3.14 1.82
N GLY A 206 11.01 -3.24 0.72
CA GLY A 206 10.53 -3.75 -0.56
C GLY A 206 10.04 -5.20 -0.45
N ILE A 207 10.68 -6.04 0.37
CA ILE A 207 10.19 -7.41 0.67
C ILE A 207 8.88 -7.38 1.48
N GLU A 208 8.72 -6.45 2.41
CA GLU A 208 7.49 -6.24 3.18
C GLU A 208 6.34 -5.83 2.26
N MET A 209 6.52 -4.77 1.46
CA MET A 209 5.54 -4.30 0.47
C MET A 209 5.16 -5.39 -0.53
N LEU A 210 6.15 -6.06 -1.10
CA LEU A 210 5.95 -7.19 -2.03
C LEU A 210 5.08 -8.30 -1.41
N THR A 211 5.24 -8.56 -0.11
CA THR A 211 4.44 -9.58 0.59
C THR A 211 2.98 -9.15 0.70
N ASP A 212 2.71 -7.90 1.06
CA ASP A 212 1.36 -7.35 1.20
C ASP A 212 0.65 -7.23 -0.16
N GLU A 213 1.36 -6.74 -1.17
CA GLU A 213 0.86 -6.65 -2.56
C GLU A 213 0.50 -8.05 -3.11
N LEU A 214 1.31 -9.08 -2.80
CA LEU A 214 1.01 -10.45 -3.20
C LEU A 214 -0.23 -11.04 -2.51
N PHE A 215 -0.57 -10.63 -1.29
CA PHE A 215 -1.86 -10.99 -0.70
C PHE A 215 -3.02 -10.40 -1.51
N GLY A 216 -2.89 -9.14 -1.95
CA GLY A 216 -3.85 -8.49 -2.83
C GLY A 216 -4.02 -9.22 -4.15
N ASP A 217 -2.92 -9.55 -4.84
CA ASP A 217 -2.95 -10.29 -6.10
C ASP A 217 -3.58 -11.68 -5.95
N VAL A 218 -3.25 -12.40 -4.86
CA VAL A 218 -3.84 -13.70 -4.55
C VAL A 218 -5.35 -13.59 -4.37
N GLN A 219 -5.82 -12.59 -3.61
CA GLN A 219 -7.24 -12.38 -3.39
C GLN A 219 -7.97 -12.07 -4.69
N MET A 220 -7.44 -11.14 -5.49
CA MET A 220 -8.07 -10.73 -6.75
C MET A 220 -8.17 -11.89 -7.74
N LEU A 221 -7.09 -12.68 -7.89
CA LEU A 221 -7.09 -13.85 -8.77
C LEU A 221 -8.01 -14.98 -8.27
N ASP A 222 -8.13 -15.17 -6.95
CA ASP A 222 -9.06 -16.15 -6.37
C ASP A 222 -10.53 -15.73 -6.56
N ASP A 223 -10.83 -14.44 -6.35
CA ASP A 223 -12.20 -13.91 -6.41
C ASP A 223 -12.74 -13.93 -7.85
N GLU A 224 -11.89 -13.65 -8.84
CA GLU A 224 -12.25 -13.67 -10.26
C GLU A 224 -12.16 -15.08 -10.89
N ASP A 225 -11.57 -16.07 -10.21
CA ASP A 225 -11.31 -17.43 -10.71
C ASP A 225 -10.65 -17.41 -12.11
N ALA A 226 -9.64 -16.55 -12.25
CA ALA A 226 -9.04 -16.19 -13.53
C ALA A 226 -7.50 -16.17 -13.47
N THR A 227 -6.87 -15.92 -14.62
CA THR A 227 -5.42 -15.70 -14.72
C THR A 227 -5.11 -14.22 -14.90
N ALA A 228 -3.84 -13.83 -14.74
CA ALA A 228 -3.39 -12.46 -14.99
C ALA A 228 -3.56 -12.00 -16.44
N GLU A 229 -3.84 -12.88 -17.40
CA GLU A 229 -4.22 -12.46 -18.76
C GLU A 229 -5.61 -11.78 -18.79
N GLU A 230 -6.47 -12.11 -17.82
CA GLU A 230 -7.89 -11.72 -17.80
C GLU A 230 -8.22 -10.68 -16.72
N VAL A 231 -7.34 -10.54 -15.72
CA VAL A 231 -7.49 -9.60 -14.60
C VAL A 231 -6.57 -8.40 -14.83
N GLU A 232 -7.13 -7.19 -14.77
CA GLU A 232 -6.37 -5.95 -14.91
C GLU A 232 -5.97 -5.40 -13.53
N ALA A 233 -4.86 -4.64 -13.49
CA ALA A 233 -4.37 -3.92 -12.32
C ALA A 233 -3.98 -4.82 -11.13
N LEU A 234 -3.27 -5.90 -11.45
CA LEU A 234 -2.54 -6.65 -10.43
C LEU A 234 -1.29 -5.86 -10.04
N TRP A 235 -0.80 -6.05 -8.83
CA TRP A 235 0.32 -5.31 -8.28
C TRP A 235 1.65 -5.93 -8.71
N VAL A 236 1.92 -7.15 -8.25
CA VAL A 236 3.22 -7.81 -8.40
C VAL A 236 3.25 -8.66 -9.64
N VAL A 237 2.15 -9.37 -9.92
CA VAL A 237 2.05 -10.28 -11.06
C VAL A 237 2.16 -9.51 -12.40
N ASP A 238 1.73 -8.26 -12.46
CA ASP A 238 1.85 -7.40 -13.66
C ASP A 238 3.31 -7.00 -13.97
N GLU A 239 4.23 -7.13 -13.01
CA GLU A 239 5.65 -6.84 -13.21
C GLU A 239 6.47 -8.07 -13.59
N LEU A 240 5.86 -9.26 -13.50
CA LEU A 240 6.48 -10.49 -13.96
C LEU A 240 6.50 -10.54 -15.50
N PRO A 241 7.30 -11.45 -16.11
CA PRO A 241 7.36 -11.54 -17.56
C PRO A 241 6.00 -11.84 -18.18
N GLN A 242 5.46 -10.86 -18.90
CA GLN A 242 4.08 -10.86 -19.41
C GLN A 242 3.78 -11.97 -20.43
N GLN A 243 4.80 -12.61 -21.02
CA GLN A 243 4.63 -13.75 -21.91
C GLN A 243 4.08 -15.02 -21.23
N TYR A 244 3.94 -15.01 -19.90
CA TYR A 244 3.37 -16.10 -19.11
C TYR A 244 2.10 -15.69 -18.34
N ALA A 245 1.49 -14.55 -18.68
CA ALA A 245 0.30 -14.02 -18.00
C ALA A 245 -0.86 -15.04 -17.95
N ASP A 246 -1.01 -15.84 -19.01
CA ASP A 246 -1.98 -16.94 -19.14
C ASP A 246 -1.77 -18.09 -18.13
N ARG A 247 -0.65 -18.09 -17.42
CA ARG A 247 -0.27 -19.13 -16.43
C ARG A 247 -0.21 -18.59 -15.00
N TYR A 248 -0.28 -17.26 -14.82
CA TYR A 248 -0.30 -16.64 -13.50
C TYR A 248 -1.71 -16.74 -12.91
N SER A 249 -2.01 -17.88 -12.31
CA SER A 249 -3.23 -18.15 -11.56
C SER A 249 -3.10 -17.75 -10.09
N ALA A 250 -4.19 -17.81 -9.33
CA ALA A 250 -4.14 -17.64 -7.87
C ALA A 250 -3.21 -18.65 -7.18
N LEU A 251 -3.10 -19.89 -7.70
CA LEU A 251 -2.13 -20.87 -7.19
C LEU A 251 -0.69 -20.40 -7.42
N PHE A 252 -0.38 -19.88 -8.62
CA PHE A 252 0.92 -19.31 -8.92
C PHE A 252 1.25 -18.16 -7.95
N ALA A 253 0.31 -17.23 -7.75
CA ALA A 253 0.50 -16.10 -6.84
C ALA A 253 0.73 -16.58 -5.39
N LYS A 254 0.00 -17.60 -4.92
CA LYS A 254 0.23 -18.22 -3.60
C LYS A 254 1.61 -18.86 -3.49
N GLN A 255 2.06 -19.56 -4.54
CA GLN A 255 3.41 -20.14 -4.58
C GLN A 255 4.50 -19.06 -4.58
N PHE A 256 4.27 -17.97 -5.31
CA PHE A 256 5.16 -16.82 -5.33
C PHE A 256 5.23 -16.12 -3.97
N LEU A 257 4.09 -15.91 -3.29
CA LEU A 257 4.01 -15.39 -1.93
C LEU A 257 4.79 -16.26 -0.91
N VAL A 258 4.64 -17.58 -0.97
CA VAL A 258 5.42 -18.50 -0.12
C VAL A 258 6.91 -18.38 -0.43
N THR A 259 7.28 -18.25 -1.71
CA THR A 259 8.67 -18.08 -2.14
C THR A 259 9.25 -16.76 -1.61
N THR A 260 8.52 -15.65 -1.71
CA THR A 260 8.86 -14.35 -1.15
C THR A 260 9.03 -14.41 0.36
N SER A 261 8.13 -15.10 1.06
CA SER A 261 8.22 -15.29 2.52
C SER A 261 9.48 -16.03 2.93
N VAL A 262 9.85 -17.08 2.18
CA VAL A 262 11.10 -17.84 2.40
C VAL A 262 12.32 -16.97 2.09
N LEU A 263 12.31 -16.22 0.98
CA LEU A 263 13.35 -15.26 0.62
C LEU A 263 13.58 -14.24 1.73
N GLY A 264 12.51 -13.57 2.17
CA GLY A 264 12.56 -12.58 3.25
C GLY A 264 13.16 -13.18 4.52
N HIS A 265 12.77 -14.40 4.90
CA HIS A 265 13.38 -15.09 6.04
C HIS A 265 14.89 -15.31 5.82
N ARG A 266 15.31 -15.79 4.65
CA ARG A 266 16.72 -16.04 4.33
C ARG A 266 17.55 -14.77 4.34
N LEU A 267 17.02 -13.65 3.86
CA LEU A 267 17.70 -12.34 3.91
C LEU A 267 18.03 -11.90 5.35
N THR A 268 17.25 -12.36 6.35
CA THR A 268 17.52 -12.12 7.78
C THR A 268 18.49 -13.09 8.45
N ARG A 269 19.03 -14.06 7.70
CA ARG A 269 20.01 -15.04 8.17
C ARG A 269 21.40 -14.67 7.66
N GLU A 270 22.42 -15.05 8.40
CA GLU A 270 23.80 -14.91 7.92
C GLU A 270 24.07 -15.93 6.81
N GLY A 271 24.78 -15.48 5.77
CA GLY A 271 25.22 -16.32 4.66
C GLY A 271 24.22 -16.38 3.51
N TRP A 272 24.56 -15.70 2.43
CA TRP A 272 23.86 -15.83 1.14
C TRP A 272 24.53 -16.88 0.26
N SER A 273 23.73 -17.75 -0.35
CA SER A 273 24.18 -18.79 -1.27
C SER A 273 23.52 -18.70 -2.66
N GLY A 274 22.96 -17.54 -2.99
CA GLY A 274 22.14 -17.35 -4.18
C GLY A 274 20.66 -17.69 -3.96
N PRO A 275 19.81 -17.41 -4.98
CA PRO A 275 18.40 -17.79 -4.98
C PRO A 275 18.26 -19.32 -5.08
N LEU A 276 17.34 -19.90 -4.31
CA LEU A 276 17.03 -21.33 -4.36
C LEU A 276 16.27 -21.69 -5.63
N SER A 277 15.53 -20.75 -6.22
CA SER A 277 14.69 -20.96 -7.41
C SER A 277 14.70 -19.71 -8.31
N VAL A 278 14.17 -19.80 -9.53
CA VAL A 278 14.01 -18.61 -10.40
C VAL A 278 12.93 -17.68 -9.83
N ALA A 279 11.88 -18.23 -9.23
CA ALA A 279 10.86 -17.45 -8.55
C ALA A 279 11.45 -16.63 -7.40
N GLU A 280 12.42 -17.16 -6.65
CA GLU A 280 13.10 -16.39 -5.60
C GLU A 280 13.95 -15.25 -6.18
N ALA A 281 14.59 -15.47 -7.33
CA ALA A 281 15.34 -14.41 -8.01
C ALA A 281 14.42 -13.31 -8.57
N LEU A 282 13.26 -13.69 -9.12
CA LEU A 282 12.23 -12.75 -9.56
C LEU A 282 11.65 -11.95 -8.39
N ALA A 283 11.35 -12.60 -7.26
CA ALA A 283 10.87 -11.92 -6.06
C ALA A 283 11.88 -10.89 -5.56
N LEU A 284 13.19 -11.22 -5.61
CA LEU A 284 14.23 -10.26 -5.26
C LEU A 284 14.24 -9.05 -6.21
N ARG A 285 14.17 -9.28 -7.53
CA ARG A 285 14.10 -8.20 -8.54
C ARG A 285 12.89 -7.27 -8.32
N VAL A 286 11.72 -7.83 -8.03
CA VAL A 286 10.52 -7.01 -7.74
C VAL A 286 10.72 -6.21 -6.45
N ALA A 287 11.28 -6.83 -5.40
CA ALA A 287 11.61 -6.12 -4.16
C ALA A 287 12.60 -4.97 -4.37
N GLU A 288 13.58 -5.11 -5.27
CA GLU A 288 14.49 -4.03 -5.68
C GLU A 288 13.74 -2.86 -6.31
N SER A 289 12.73 -3.12 -7.15
CA SER A 289 11.89 -2.07 -7.74
C SER A 289 11.09 -1.29 -6.69
N ARG A 290 10.54 -1.96 -5.66
CA ARG A 290 9.88 -1.25 -4.53
C ARG A 290 10.91 -0.44 -3.73
N ALA A 291 12.08 -1.02 -3.52
CA ALA A 291 13.13 -0.38 -2.77
C ALA A 291 13.67 0.87 -3.48
N GLU A 292 13.76 0.87 -4.81
CA GLU A 292 14.09 2.06 -5.61
C GLU A 292 13.10 3.20 -5.35
N VAL A 293 11.80 2.91 -5.39
CA VAL A 293 10.74 3.90 -5.08
C VAL A 293 10.93 4.48 -3.67
N GLU A 294 11.22 3.65 -2.67
CA GLU A 294 11.44 4.14 -1.31
C GLU A 294 12.72 4.95 -1.12
N LEU A 295 13.77 4.66 -1.89
CA LEU A 295 15.01 5.43 -1.87
C LEU A 295 14.82 6.80 -2.52
N ASP A 296 14.06 6.85 -3.61
CA ASP A 296 13.66 8.10 -4.28
C ASP A 296 12.78 8.95 -3.34
N LEU A 297 11.73 8.37 -2.74
CA LEU A 297 10.87 9.04 -1.77
C LEU A 297 11.60 9.49 -0.49
N ALA A 298 12.70 8.84 -0.12
CA ALA A 298 13.54 9.26 1.00
C ALA A 298 14.58 10.32 0.62
N GLU A 299 14.72 10.65 -0.68
CA GLU A 299 15.69 11.58 -1.23
C GLU A 299 17.11 11.30 -0.70
N VAL A 300 17.52 10.04 -0.70
CA VAL A 300 18.82 9.60 -0.14
C VAL A 300 19.86 9.28 -1.21
N LEU A 301 19.40 8.90 -2.40
CA LEU A 301 20.20 8.59 -3.58
C LEU A 301 19.52 9.17 -4.83
N ASP A 302 20.31 9.59 -5.80
CA ASP A 302 19.80 9.94 -7.14
C ASP A 302 19.56 8.66 -7.99
N PRO A 303 18.70 8.69 -9.03
CA PRO A 303 18.38 7.50 -9.84
C PRO A 303 19.60 6.77 -10.42
N ASP A 304 20.58 7.51 -10.94
CA ASP A 304 21.83 6.93 -11.48
C ASP A 304 22.65 6.20 -10.40
N GLU A 305 22.59 6.65 -9.14
CA GLU A 305 23.25 5.99 -8.01
C GLU A 305 22.51 4.69 -7.65
N ILE A 306 21.16 4.70 -7.68
CA ILE A 306 20.33 3.51 -7.40
C ILE A 306 20.61 2.41 -8.42
N ASP A 307 20.62 2.74 -9.71
CA ASP A 307 20.93 1.81 -10.80
C ASP A 307 22.30 1.15 -10.61
N GLY A 308 23.31 1.96 -10.27
CA GLY A 308 24.67 1.50 -10.02
C GLY A 308 24.75 0.54 -8.84
N VAL A 309 24.07 0.87 -7.74
CA VAL A 309 24.06 0.07 -6.53
C VAL A 309 23.38 -1.29 -6.75
N TYR A 310 22.21 -1.33 -7.40
CA TYR A 310 21.55 -2.61 -7.66
C TYR A 310 22.26 -3.43 -8.73
N THR A 311 22.95 -2.79 -9.68
CA THR A 311 23.87 -3.50 -10.57
C THR A 311 24.95 -4.24 -9.78
N ALA A 312 25.64 -3.55 -8.86
CA ALA A 312 26.67 -4.15 -8.02
C ALA A 312 26.11 -5.24 -7.10
N PHE A 313 24.96 -4.99 -6.48
CA PHE A 313 24.27 -5.97 -5.64
C PHE A 313 23.92 -7.25 -6.40
N ASN A 314 23.40 -7.13 -7.62
CA ASN A 314 22.98 -8.27 -8.43
C ASN A 314 24.14 -9.17 -8.88
N GLU A 315 25.37 -8.65 -8.98
CA GLU A 315 26.57 -9.48 -9.20
C GLU A 315 26.75 -10.53 -8.08
N HIS A 316 26.33 -10.21 -6.86
CA HIS A 316 26.40 -11.08 -5.70
C HIS A 316 25.09 -11.84 -5.45
N ALA A 317 23.95 -11.18 -5.69
CA ALA A 317 22.66 -11.66 -5.24
C ALA A 317 22.08 -12.76 -6.15
N LEU A 318 22.21 -12.63 -7.47
CA LEU A 318 21.50 -13.49 -8.43
C LEU A 318 22.23 -14.79 -8.78
N ALA A 319 23.46 -14.99 -8.29
CA ALA A 319 24.28 -16.16 -8.58
C ALA A 319 24.35 -16.50 -10.08
N GLY A 320 24.52 -15.47 -10.92
CA GLY A 320 24.68 -15.62 -12.38
C GLY A 320 23.40 -15.83 -13.17
N LEU A 321 22.21 -15.71 -12.55
CA LEU A 321 20.95 -15.68 -13.29
C LEU A 321 20.81 -14.38 -14.08
N ASP A 322 20.58 -14.52 -15.38
CA ASP A 322 20.24 -13.41 -16.27
C ASP A 322 18.71 -13.37 -16.43
N LEU A 323 18.06 -12.59 -15.55
CA LEU A 323 16.60 -12.48 -15.52
C LEU A 323 16.04 -11.70 -16.71
N ASP A 324 16.83 -10.86 -17.38
CA ASP A 324 16.38 -10.06 -18.52
C ASP A 324 15.99 -10.93 -19.71
N LEU A 325 16.57 -12.13 -19.82
CA LEU A 325 16.18 -13.13 -20.81
C LEU A 325 14.71 -13.52 -20.68
N LEU A 326 14.17 -13.56 -19.45
CA LEU A 326 12.77 -13.93 -19.21
C LEU A 326 11.79 -12.91 -19.80
N TYR A 327 12.20 -11.65 -19.96
CA TYR A 327 11.37 -10.56 -20.49
C TYR A 327 11.57 -10.34 -21.99
N SER A 328 12.75 -10.66 -22.51
CA SER A 328 13.18 -10.28 -23.86
C SER A 328 13.22 -11.44 -24.87
N VAL A 329 13.23 -12.68 -24.39
CA VAL A 329 13.43 -13.88 -25.22
C VAL A 329 12.24 -14.84 -25.07
N PRO A 330 11.73 -15.42 -26.17
CA PRO A 330 10.69 -16.44 -26.10
C PRO A 330 11.13 -17.68 -25.30
N GLU A 331 10.22 -18.28 -24.54
CA GLU A 331 10.51 -19.45 -23.69
C GLU A 331 11.27 -20.59 -24.42
N ALA A 332 10.96 -20.82 -25.69
CA ALA A 332 11.58 -21.89 -26.50
C ALA A 332 13.09 -21.72 -26.72
N GLU A 333 13.63 -20.51 -26.52
CA GLU A 333 15.05 -20.18 -26.66
C GLU A 333 15.76 -20.10 -25.29
N LEU A 334 15.00 -20.18 -24.19
CA LEU A 334 15.55 -20.19 -22.84
C LEU A 334 16.20 -21.54 -22.52
N THR A 335 17.20 -21.48 -21.64
CA THR A 335 17.79 -22.67 -21.03
C THR A 335 16.78 -23.36 -20.11
N THR A 336 16.95 -24.67 -19.88
CA THR A 336 15.98 -25.46 -19.10
C THR A 336 15.80 -24.94 -17.68
N ASP A 337 16.85 -24.42 -17.05
CA ASP A 337 16.79 -23.81 -15.71
C ASP A 337 15.91 -22.55 -15.63
N LEU A 338 15.81 -21.79 -16.73
CA LEU A 338 14.96 -20.58 -16.81
C LEU A 338 13.53 -20.85 -17.30
N ALA A 339 13.24 -22.07 -17.79
CA ALA A 339 11.92 -22.45 -18.27
C ALA A 339 10.87 -22.32 -17.16
N PHE A 340 9.65 -21.90 -17.52
CA PHE A 340 8.58 -21.57 -16.57
C PHE A 340 8.27 -22.72 -15.60
N ALA A 341 8.23 -23.95 -16.10
CA ALA A 341 7.95 -25.16 -15.32
C ALA A 341 8.98 -25.45 -14.20
N ASN A 342 10.13 -24.76 -14.20
CA ASN A 342 11.17 -24.90 -13.20
C ASN A 342 11.26 -23.71 -12.24
N TRP A 343 10.38 -22.71 -12.36
CA TRP A 343 10.51 -21.48 -11.59
C TRP A 343 10.48 -21.67 -10.08
N PHE A 344 9.66 -22.60 -9.58
CA PHE A 344 9.58 -22.92 -8.14
C PHE A 344 10.47 -24.08 -7.72
N LYS A 345 11.20 -24.70 -8.65
CA LYS A 345 12.04 -25.88 -8.36
C LYS A 345 13.40 -25.47 -7.81
N PRO A 346 13.97 -26.24 -6.87
CA PRO A 346 15.31 -25.97 -6.37
C PRO A 346 16.34 -26.01 -7.50
N ARG A 347 17.19 -24.98 -7.57
CA ARG A 347 18.30 -24.88 -8.51
C ARG A 347 19.41 -25.83 -8.10
N ALA A 348 20.01 -26.52 -9.07
CA ALA A 348 21.14 -27.43 -8.82
C ALA A 348 22.33 -26.75 -8.12
N GLU A 349 22.55 -25.47 -8.41
CA GLU A 349 23.63 -24.66 -7.83
C GLU A 349 23.38 -24.24 -6.38
N SER A 350 22.13 -24.23 -5.93
CA SER A 350 21.78 -23.82 -4.56
C SER A 350 22.23 -24.83 -3.50
N GLY A 351 22.48 -26.08 -3.89
CA GLY A 351 22.79 -27.19 -2.98
C GLY A 351 21.60 -27.69 -2.15
N GLU A 352 20.47 -26.97 -2.13
CA GLU A 352 19.21 -27.40 -1.55
C GLU A 352 18.44 -28.23 -2.58
N THR A 353 17.85 -29.35 -2.14
CA THR A 353 17.14 -30.26 -3.04
C THR A 353 15.67 -30.40 -2.70
N THR A 354 15.25 -29.88 -1.54
CA THR A 354 13.89 -30.07 -1.05
C THR A 354 13.16 -28.73 -1.04
N PRO A 355 12.14 -28.53 -1.89
CA PRO A 355 11.35 -27.31 -1.86
C PRO A 355 10.49 -27.25 -0.58
N HIS A 356 9.98 -26.06 -0.26
CA HIS A 356 8.95 -25.91 0.75
C HIS A 356 7.74 -26.82 0.43
N PRO A 357 7.03 -27.42 1.40
CA PRO A 357 5.92 -28.35 1.11
C PRO A 357 4.82 -27.79 0.20
N TYR A 358 4.57 -26.47 0.26
CA TYR A 358 3.61 -25.79 -0.61
C TYR A 358 4.10 -25.59 -2.06
N LEU A 359 5.41 -25.72 -2.29
CA LEU A 359 6.06 -25.61 -3.59
C LEU A 359 6.44 -26.99 -4.17
N ALA A 360 6.19 -28.07 -3.42
CA ALA A 360 6.36 -29.41 -3.96
C ALA A 360 5.26 -29.64 -5.01
N ASP A 361 5.64 -30.13 -6.19
CA ASP A 361 4.68 -30.63 -7.17
C ASP A 361 3.76 -31.63 -6.44
N GLU A 362 2.44 -31.41 -6.44
CA GLU A 362 1.51 -32.47 -6.09
C GLU A 362 1.71 -33.56 -7.15
N ASP A 363 2.18 -34.74 -6.74
CA ASP A 363 2.39 -35.86 -7.65
C ASP A 363 1.15 -36.01 -8.55
N GLU A 364 1.33 -35.94 -9.87
CA GLU A 364 0.32 -36.38 -10.84
C GLU A 364 0.03 -37.87 -10.58
N GLU A 365 -0.95 -38.19 -9.73
CA GLU A 365 -1.51 -39.54 -9.60
C GLU A 365 -2.44 -39.90 -10.76
#